data_AF-A0A2P6PL43-F1
#
_entry.id   AF-A0A2P6PL43-F1
#
_cell.length_a   1.000
_cell.length_b   1.000
_cell.length_c   1.000
_cell.angle_alpha   90.00
_cell.angle_beta   90.00
_cell.angle_gamma   90.00
#
_symmetry.space_group_name_H-M   'P 1'
#
loop_
_entity.id
_entity.type
_entity.pdbx_description
1 polymer ?
#
loop_
_entity_poly.entity_id
_entity_poly.type
_entity_poly.pdbx_seq_one_letter_code
_entity_poly.pdbx_strand_id
1 'polypeptide(L)'
;MSSSSSSSALRRLIDSDSHHLPSPNYLSLCRDRTVDVTARQDSINWILKVHSHYRFAPLTAFLSVNYLDRFLSTRSLPQQHGRWPFQLLSVACLSLAAKMEEPNVPYIVDLQIFEPRFVFEPKTVQRMELLVMSSLNWRLRSVTPFDFLPHFISKLPASSPLDLHEASSDLVLKTIRVIDFLGFSPSTVAAAAVLCATGVSVESAAAEDQAGALFDERVNKESVRSCHQLMEEYLIDTCPSSCRHKAGSSAPPPSAPASPVGVLDAAACKSCDTRSENPGALIQAEPPHKRPRISPPENVQSP
;
A
#
# COMPACT_ATOMS: atom_id res chain seq x y z
N MET A 1 24.88 29.93 7.07
CA MET A 1 23.68 30.32 7.84
C MET A 1 22.47 29.44 7.52
N SER A 2 22.33 28.89 6.30
CA SER A 2 21.24 27.94 5.95
C SER A 2 21.33 26.59 6.69
N SER A 3 22.53 26.00 6.81
CA SER A 3 22.75 24.67 7.43
C SER A 3 22.31 24.60 8.90
N SER A 4 22.62 25.62 9.71
CA SER A 4 22.22 25.71 11.12
C SER A 4 20.70 25.79 11.32
N SER A 5 20.00 26.42 10.37
CA SER A 5 18.54 26.54 10.41
C SER A 5 17.83 25.26 9.96
N SER A 6 18.43 24.49 9.04
CA SER A 6 17.93 23.18 8.63
C SER A 6 18.01 22.16 9.78
N SER A 7 19.17 22.06 10.45
CA SER A 7 19.34 21.12 11.59
C SER A 7 18.40 21.42 12.76
N SER A 8 18.10 22.68 13.07
CA SER A 8 17.14 23.03 14.13
C SER A 8 15.66 22.82 13.75
N ALA A 9 15.33 22.78 12.45
CA ALA A 9 14.04 22.31 11.97
C ALA A 9 13.93 20.78 12.09
N LEU A 10 14.94 20.04 11.61
CA LEU A 10 15.01 18.58 11.67
C LEU A 10 14.84 18.06 13.11
N ARG A 11 15.54 18.64 14.07
CA ARG A 11 15.45 18.24 15.49
C ARG A 11 14.02 18.34 16.03
N ARG A 12 13.28 19.40 15.68
CA ARG A 12 11.88 19.58 16.07
C ARG A 12 10.94 18.56 15.44
N LEU A 13 11.24 18.07 14.23
CA LEU A 13 10.51 16.95 13.62
C LEU A 13 10.78 15.65 14.39
N ILE A 14 12.05 15.30 14.64
CA ILE A 14 12.44 14.11 15.42
C ILE A 14 11.80 14.11 16.81
N ASP A 15 11.87 15.23 17.53
CA ASP A 15 11.27 15.38 18.86
C ASP A 15 9.72 15.23 18.82
N SER A 16 9.10 15.41 17.65
CA SER A 16 7.65 15.27 17.41
C SER A 16 7.23 13.90 16.84
N ASP A 17 8.15 13.01 16.45
CA ASP A 17 7.86 11.70 15.83
C ASP A 17 6.88 10.88 16.70
N SER A 18 7.15 10.81 18.01
CA SER A 18 6.40 9.99 18.97
C SER A 18 4.90 10.31 19.08
N HIS A 19 4.48 11.53 18.74
CA HIS A 19 3.09 11.97 18.85
C HIS A 19 2.21 11.55 17.66
N HIS A 20 2.84 11.00 16.61
CA HIS A 20 2.21 10.72 15.32
C HIS A 20 2.34 9.25 14.90
N LEU A 21 2.92 8.42 15.76
CA LEU A 21 2.93 6.96 15.63
C LEU A 21 1.67 6.33 16.26
N PRO A 22 1.30 5.10 15.88
CA PRO A 22 0.36 4.26 16.63
C PRO A 22 0.83 4.03 18.07
N SER A 23 -0.07 3.57 18.94
CA SER A 23 0.30 3.11 20.29
C SER A 23 1.46 2.09 20.23
N PRO A 24 2.47 2.13 21.12
CA PRO A 24 3.61 1.20 21.10
C PRO A 24 3.18 -0.29 21.07
N ASN A 25 2.04 -0.59 21.68
CA ASN A 25 1.43 -1.91 21.77
C ASN A 25 0.86 -2.40 20.42
N TYR A 26 0.72 -1.53 19.42
CA TYR A 26 0.00 -1.85 18.18
C TYR A 26 0.67 -2.96 17.37
N LEU A 27 2.00 -2.95 17.30
CA LEU A 27 2.76 -3.99 16.60
C LEU A 27 2.57 -5.36 17.26
N SER A 28 2.56 -5.45 18.60
CA SER A 28 2.25 -6.71 19.28
C SER A 28 0.79 -7.11 19.06
N LEU A 29 -0.18 -6.20 19.16
CA LEU A 29 -1.59 -6.49 18.87
C LEU A 29 -1.84 -7.01 17.44
N CYS A 30 -1.04 -6.58 16.45
CA CYS A 30 -1.03 -7.14 15.10
C CYS A 30 -0.41 -8.55 15.06
N ARG A 31 0.75 -8.77 15.69
CA ARG A 31 1.41 -10.08 15.74
C ARG A 31 0.58 -11.13 16.49
N ASP A 32 -0.04 -10.74 17.60
CA ASP A 32 -0.94 -11.53 18.44
C ASP A 32 -2.35 -11.69 17.82
N ARG A 33 -2.59 -11.14 16.63
CA ARG A 33 -3.87 -11.18 15.88
C ARG A 33 -5.09 -10.65 16.64
N THR A 34 -4.86 -9.80 17.65
CA THR A 34 -5.93 -9.06 18.34
C THR A 34 -6.55 -8.01 17.41
N VAL A 35 -5.72 -7.46 16.51
CA VAL A 35 -6.16 -6.69 15.34
C VAL A 35 -6.24 -7.64 14.13
N ASP A 36 -7.33 -7.57 13.36
CA ASP A 36 -7.45 -8.32 12.10
C ASP A 36 -6.50 -7.74 11.04
N VAL A 37 -5.30 -8.31 10.96
CA VAL A 37 -4.26 -7.95 9.99
C VAL A 37 -4.72 -8.18 8.54
N THR A 38 -5.64 -9.13 8.30
CA THR A 38 -6.18 -9.36 6.95
C THR A 38 -7.13 -8.22 6.55
N ALA A 39 -8.02 -7.80 7.45
CA ALA A 39 -8.88 -6.65 7.22
C ALA A 39 -8.07 -5.33 7.13
N ARG A 40 -6.98 -5.18 7.90
CA ARG A 40 -6.00 -4.10 7.73
C ARG A 40 -5.38 -4.13 6.31
N GLN A 41 -4.95 -5.29 5.84
CA GLN A 41 -4.34 -5.40 4.51
C GLN A 41 -5.34 -5.13 3.37
N ASP A 42 -6.58 -5.61 3.48
CA ASP A 42 -7.68 -5.28 2.55
C ASP A 42 -7.92 -3.76 2.52
N SER A 43 -7.94 -3.12 3.69
CA SER A 43 -8.10 -1.67 3.86
C SER A 43 -7.00 -0.89 3.11
N ILE A 44 -5.74 -1.26 3.33
CA ILE A 44 -4.56 -0.64 2.69
C ILE A 44 -4.59 -0.89 1.17
N ASN A 45 -4.96 -2.09 0.74
CA ASN A 45 -5.11 -2.42 -0.68
C ASN A 45 -6.19 -1.56 -1.36
N TRP A 46 -7.30 -1.29 -0.69
CA TRP A 46 -8.34 -0.39 -1.19
C TRP A 46 -7.84 1.07 -1.22
N ILE A 47 -7.24 1.57 -0.13
CA ILE A 47 -6.66 2.93 -0.07
C ILE A 47 -5.70 3.18 -1.23
N LEU A 48 -4.76 2.24 -1.48
CA LEU A 48 -3.75 2.39 -2.53
C LEU A 48 -4.33 2.33 -3.95
N LYS A 49 -5.42 1.57 -4.17
CA LYS A 49 -6.17 1.60 -5.43
C LYS A 49 -6.82 2.96 -5.66
N VAL A 50 -7.47 3.54 -4.66
CA VAL A 50 -8.14 4.85 -4.77
C VAL A 50 -7.12 5.99 -4.96
N HIS A 51 -6.02 5.96 -4.21
CA HIS A 51 -4.86 6.84 -4.43
C HIS A 51 -4.35 6.78 -5.87
N SER A 52 -4.17 5.57 -6.43
CA SER A 52 -3.72 5.38 -7.82
C SER A 52 -4.74 5.90 -8.85
N HIS A 53 -6.04 5.69 -8.61
CA HIS A 53 -7.11 6.18 -9.48
C HIS A 53 -7.14 7.71 -9.59
N TYR A 54 -7.13 8.40 -8.44
CA TYR A 54 -7.21 9.85 -8.40
C TYR A 54 -5.87 10.56 -8.57
N ARG A 55 -4.75 9.80 -8.60
CA ARG A 55 -3.38 10.32 -8.57
C ARG A 55 -3.14 11.29 -7.43
N PHE A 56 -3.63 10.93 -6.25
CA PHE A 56 -3.29 11.61 -5.00
C PHE A 56 -1.79 11.53 -4.73
N ALA A 57 -1.28 12.44 -3.91
CA ALA A 57 0.11 12.41 -3.47
C ALA A 57 0.40 11.14 -2.63
N PRO A 58 1.63 10.59 -2.67
CA PRO A 58 2.03 9.47 -1.80
C PRO A 58 1.81 9.76 -0.31
N LEU A 59 1.99 11.03 0.11
CA LEU A 59 1.71 11.50 1.46
C LEU A 59 0.24 11.27 1.86
N THR A 60 -0.71 11.51 0.97
CA THR A 60 -2.15 11.31 1.20
C THR A 60 -2.47 9.84 1.51
N ALA A 61 -1.91 8.92 0.73
CA ALA A 61 -2.07 7.48 1.00
C ALA A 61 -1.37 7.05 2.30
N PHE A 62 -0.18 7.57 2.58
CA PHE A 62 0.53 7.30 3.83
C PHE A 62 -0.24 7.80 5.06
N LEU A 63 -0.74 9.05 5.04
CA LEU A 63 -1.55 9.62 6.12
C LEU A 63 -2.86 8.85 6.31
N SER A 64 -3.50 8.38 5.23
CA SER A 64 -4.67 7.52 5.31
C SER A 64 -4.41 6.26 6.14
N VAL A 65 -3.26 5.61 5.94
CA VAL A 65 -2.87 4.42 6.71
C VAL A 65 -2.39 4.79 8.12
N ASN A 66 -1.67 5.89 8.29
CA ASN A 66 -1.29 6.43 9.61
C ASN A 66 -2.54 6.67 10.49
N TYR A 67 -3.61 7.22 9.93
CA TYR A 67 -4.86 7.45 10.65
C TYR A 67 -5.57 6.15 11.00
N LEU A 68 -5.61 5.20 10.05
CA LEU A 68 -6.19 3.88 10.25
C LEU A 68 -5.47 3.10 11.36
N ASP A 69 -4.14 3.05 11.33
CA ASP A 69 -3.32 2.33 12.31
C ASP A 69 -3.40 2.99 13.70
N ARG A 70 -3.34 4.33 13.78
CA ARG A 70 -3.53 5.07 15.05
C ARG A 70 -4.93 4.84 15.64
N PHE A 71 -5.96 4.81 14.80
CA PHE A 71 -7.32 4.48 15.24
C PHE A 71 -7.40 3.05 15.80
N LEU A 72 -6.93 2.06 15.03
CA LEU A 72 -6.94 0.65 15.45
C LEU A 72 -6.07 0.38 16.69
N SER A 73 -5.04 1.21 16.92
CA SER A 73 -4.19 1.12 18.12
C SER A 73 -4.86 1.59 19.42
N THR A 74 -6.00 2.28 19.32
CA THR A 74 -6.75 2.83 20.46
C THR A 74 -8.19 2.33 20.53
N ARG A 75 -8.73 1.77 19.43
CA ARG A 75 -10.12 1.31 19.34
C ARG A 75 -10.26 -0.01 18.58
N SER A 76 -10.93 -0.97 19.20
CA SER A 76 -11.36 -2.20 18.55
C SER A 76 -12.60 -1.95 17.68
N LEU A 77 -12.61 -2.47 16.46
CA LEU A 77 -13.80 -2.48 15.60
C LEU A 77 -14.69 -3.70 15.90
N PRO A 78 -16.03 -3.60 15.73
CA PRO A 78 -16.94 -4.73 15.94
C PRO A 78 -16.69 -5.88 14.95
N GLN A 79 -16.11 -6.99 15.43
CA GLN A 79 -15.83 -8.17 14.60
C GLN A 79 -17.11 -8.93 14.16
N GLN A 80 -18.17 -8.84 14.96
CA GLN A 80 -19.44 -9.57 14.78
C GLN A 80 -20.24 -9.17 13.53
N HIS A 81 -19.87 -8.08 12.85
CA HIS A 81 -20.59 -7.57 11.68
C HIS A 81 -19.81 -7.70 10.36
N GLY A 82 -18.75 -8.50 10.32
CA GLY A 82 -17.93 -8.71 9.13
C GLY A 82 -16.99 -7.53 8.81
N ARG A 83 -16.55 -7.40 7.55
CA ARG A 83 -15.48 -6.46 7.16
C ARG A 83 -15.93 -5.01 6.87
N TRP A 84 -17.22 -4.68 6.94
CA TRP A 84 -17.69 -3.31 6.66
C TRP A 84 -17.12 -2.23 7.61
N PRO A 85 -16.85 -2.46 8.91
CA PRO A 85 -16.30 -1.41 9.78
C PRO A 85 -14.90 -0.98 9.34
N PHE A 86 -14.08 -1.91 8.84
CA PHE A 86 -12.76 -1.63 8.27
C PHE A 86 -12.88 -0.86 6.95
N GLN A 87 -13.83 -1.21 6.08
CA GLN A 87 -14.08 -0.44 4.86
C GLN A 87 -14.54 0.99 5.19
N LEU A 88 -15.45 1.18 6.15
CA LEU A 88 -15.91 2.51 6.58
C LEU A 88 -14.76 3.33 7.19
N LEU A 89 -13.93 2.72 8.04
CA LEU A 89 -12.71 3.35 8.56
C LEU A 89 -11.78 3.78 7.42
N SER A 90 -11.55 2.91 6.42
CA SER A 90 -10.70 3.20 5.27
C SER A 90 -11.18 4.41 4.46
N VAL A 91 -12.48 4.45 4.15
CA VAL A 91 -13.11 5.55 3.41
C VAL A 91 -12.99 6.86 4.20
N ALA A 92 -13.22 6.81 5.52
CA ALA A 92 -13.10 7.99 6.38
C ALA A 92 -11.65 8.48 6.52
N CYS A 93 -10.68 7.59 6.74
CA CYS A 93 -9.27 7.94 6.83
C CYS A 93 -8.74 8.54 5.52
N LEU A 94 -9.12 7.96 4.36
CA LEU A 94 -8.74 8.50 3.06
C LEU A 94 -9.41 9.84 2.76
N SER A 95 -10.70 9.99 3.09
CA SER A 95 -11.40 11.27 2.92
C SER A 95 -10.79 12.37 3.79
N LEU A 96 -10.39 12.06 5.03
CA LEU A 96 -9.65 12.97 5.90
C LEU A 96 -8.27 13.34 5.33
N ALA A 97 -7.46 12.36 4.91
CA ALA A 97 -6.14 12.63 4.36
C ALA A 97 -6.22 13.48 3.08
N ALA A 98 -7.16 13.17 2.18
CA ALA A 98 -7.38 13.97 0.99
C ALA A 98 -7.78 15.42 1.33
N LYS A 99 -8.63 15.65 2.35
CA LYS A 99 -8.98 16.99 2.84
C LYS A 99 -7.83 17.76 3.49
N MET A 100 -6.77 17.08 3.92
CA MET A 100 -5.59 17.71 4.53
C MET A 100 -4.54 18.10 3.48
N GLU A 101 -4.35 17.28 2.45
CA GLU A 101 -3.21 17.39 1.53
C GLU A 101 -3.57 17.70 0.07
N GLU A 102 -4.77 17.32 -0.41
CA GLU A 102 -5.12 17.43 -1.83
C GLU A 102 -5.80 18.78 -2.16
N PRO A 103 -5.42 19.45 -3.27
CA PRO A 103 -6.06 20.70 -3.67
C PRO A 103 -7.49 20.51 -4.18
N ASN A 104 -7.81 19.31 -4.69
CA ASN A 104 -9.12 18.97 -5.25
C ASN A 104 -9.57 17.61 -4.70
N VAL A 105 -10.51 17.63 -3.75
CA VAL A 105 -11.03 16.42 -3.11
C VAL A 105 -12.33 15.98 -3.79
N PRO A 106 -12.42 14.73 -4.32
CA PRO A 106 -13.68 14.17 -4.82
C PRO A 106 -14.76 14.11 -3.74
N TYR A 107 -16.04 14.04 -4.13
CA TYR A 107 -17.10 13.84 -3.15
C TYR A 107 -16.97 12.46 -2.48
N ILE A 108 -17.47 12.34 -1.25
CA ILE A 108 -17.42 11.09 -0.47
C ILE A 108 -18.10 9.91 -1.19
N VAL A 109 -19.10 10.18 -2.03
CA VAL A 109 -19.73 9.15 -2.87
C VAL A 109 -18.78 8.65 -3.97
N ASP A 110 -18.02 9.55 -4.58
CA ASP A 110 -17.07 9.23 -5.66
C ASP A 110 -15.81 8.52 -5.14
N LEU A 111 -15.36 8.82 -3.92
CA LEU A 111 -14.24 8.09 -3.30
C LEU A 111 -14.50 6.58 -3.15
N GLN A 112 -15.76 6.12 -3.20
CA GLN A 112 -16.16 4.73 -2.98
C GLN A 112 -16.22 3.92 -4.29
N ILE A 113 -15.08 3.89 -5.00
CA ILE A 113 -14.89 3.16 -6.27
C ILE A 113 -14.36 1.73 -6.08
N PHE A 114 -14.21 1.02 -7.22
CA PHE A 114 -13.75 -0.36 -7.36
C PHE A 114 -14.70 -1.43 -6.83
N GLU A 115 -15.98 -1.37 -7.26
CA GLU A 115 -17.03 -2.34 -6.90
C GLU A 115 -17.01 -2.66 -5.39
N PRO A 116 -17.09 -1.64 -4.52
CA PRO A 116 -16.89 -1.84 -3.10
C PRO A 116 -18.01 -2.74 -2.56
N ARG A 117 -17.64 -3.73 -1.76
CA ARG A 117 -18.60 -4.65 -1.10
C ARG A 117 -19.64 -3.91 -0.24
N PHE A 118 -19.34 -2.67 0.14
CA PHE A 118 -20.19 -1.79 0.92
C PHE A 118 -20.07 -0.36 0.38
N VAL A 119 -21.20 0.28 0.08
CA VAL A 119 -21.29 1.72 -0.20
C VAL A 119 -21.98 2.37 0.99
N PHE A 120 -21.38 3.42 1.54
CA PHE A 120 -21.88 4.13 2.70
C PHE A 120 -22.44 5.51 2.30
N GLU A 121 -23.55 5.89 2.93
CA GLU A 121 -24.05 7.26 2.84
C GLU A 121 -22.98 8.27 3.30
N PRO A 122 -22.88 9.46 2.67
CA PRO A 122 -21.91 10.49 3.07
C PRO A 122 -22.00 10.88 4.55
N LYS A 123 -23.21 10.89 5.13
CA LYS A 123 -23.44 11.18 6.57
C LYS A 123 -22.82 10.12 7.49
N THR A 124 -22.77 8.86 7.05
CA THR A 124 -22.16 7.74 7.81
C THR A 124 -20.64 7.84 7.76
N VAL A 125 -20.07 8.17 6.61
CA VAL A 125 -18.63 8.47 6.49
C VAL A 125 -18.26 9.68 7.34
N GLN A 126 -18.99 10.79 7.26
CA GLN A 126 -18.73 12.00 8.07
C GLN A 126 -18.76 11.74 9.59
N ARG A 127 -19.66 10.88 10.08
CA ARG A 127 -19.66 10.44 11.49
C ARG A 127 -18.39 9.64 11.83
N MET A 128 -17.93 8.79 10.92
CA MET A 128 -16.67 8.07 11.10
C MET A 128 -15.46 9.01 11.04
N GLU A 129 -15.45 10.02 10.17
CA GLU A 129 -14.40 11.07 10.14
C GLU A 129 -14.30 11.78 11.49
N LEU A 130 -15.43 12.20 12.07
CA LEU A 130 -15.47 12.80 13.41
C LEU A 130 -14.95 11.84 14.49
N LEU A 131 -15.28 10.54 14.40
CA LEU A 131 -14.80 9.53 15.33
C LEU A 131 -13.28 9.31 15.22
N VAL A 132 -12.74 9.31 13.99
CA VAL A 132 -11.29 9.23 13.72
C VAL A 132 -10.59 10.47 14.25
N MET A 133 -11.03 11.68 13.88
CA MET A 133 -10.44 12.93 14.38
C MET A 133 -10.45 13.00 15.91
N SER A 134 -11.55 12.60 16.55
CA SER A 134 -11.66 12.50 18.00
C SER A 134 -10.65 11.51 18.60
N SER A 135 -10.50 10.31 18.00
CA SER A 135 -9.54 9.28 18.44
C SER A 135 -8.07 9.70 18.28
N LEU A 136 -7.79 10.55 17.30
CA LEU A 136 -6.45 11.08 17.00
C LEU A 136 -6.16 12.41 17.72
N ASN A 137 -7.04 12.84 18.63
CA ASN A 137 -6.97 14.15 19.32
C ASN A 137 -6.83 15.34 18.34
N TRP A 138 -7.46 15.24 17.16
CA TRP A 138 -7.38 16.20 16.04
C TRP A 138 -5.97 16.41 15.46
N ARG A 139 -4.98 15.57 15.83
CA ARG A 139 -3.62 15.60 15.31
C ARG A 139 -3.52 14.86 13.97
N LEU A 140 -4.09 15.47 12.92
CA LEU A 140 -4.07 14.95 11.55
C LEU A 140 -2.78 15.28 10.78
N ARG A 141 -2.16 16.44 11.05
CA ARG A 141 -0.85 16.79 10.47
C ARG A 141 0.25 16.03 11.20
N SER A 142 0.38 14.74 10.87
CA SER A 142 1.42 13.86 11.38
C SER A 142 2.80 14.26 10.85
N VAL A 143 3.84 14.05 11.65
CA VAL A 143 5.22 13.96 11.12
C VAL A 143 5.37 12.61 10.43
N THR A 144 5.89 12.61 9.21
CA THR A 144 5.97 11.46 8.30
C THR A 144 7.38 11.29 7.74
N PRO A 145 7.74 10.13 7.14
CA PRO A 145 9.03 9.97 6.50
C PRO A 145 9.29 11.01 5.39
N PHE A 146 8.24 11.47 4.69
CA PHE A 146 8.33 12.48 3.64
C PHE A 146 8.91 13.81 4.13
N ASP A 147 8.65 14.20 5.38
CA ASP A 147 9.20 15.43 5.98
C ASP A 147 10.73 15.40 6.12
N PHE A 148 11.33 14.19 6.14
CA PHE A 148 12.77 13.99 6.28
C PHE A 148 13.49 13.75 4.94
N LEU A 149 12.78 13.30 3.90
CA LEU A 149 13.39 12.97 2.59
C LEU A 149 14.23 14.13 2.01
N PRO A 150 13.75 15.39 1.95
CA PRO A 150 14.54 16.48 1.38
C PRO A 150 15.85 16.74 2.12
N HIS A 151 15.86 16.56 3.45
CA HIS A 151 17.07 16.75 4.25
C HIS A 151 18.12 15.67 3.97
N PHE A 152 17.73 14.39 3.96
CA PHE A 152 18.68 13.31 3.68
C PHE A 152 19.17 13.34 2.23
N ILE A 153 18.28 13.62 1.26
CA ILE A 153 18.63 13.78 -0.15
C ILE A 153 19.62 14.94 -0.36
N SER A 154 19.43 16.08 0.33
CA SER A 154 20.32 17.25 0.20
C SER A 154 21.77 17.02 0.63
N LYS A 155 22.05 15.94 1.36
CA LYS A 155 23.38 15.56 1.82
C LYS A 155 24.10 14.58 0.87
N LEU A 156 23.43 14.04 -0.14
CA LEU A 156 24.02 13.07 -1.07
C LEU A 156 24.77 13.77 -2.23
N PRO A 157 25.91 13.23 -2.68
CA PRO A 157 26.66 13.81 -3.79
C PRO A 157 26.06 13.45 -5.15
N ALA A 158 25.70 14.48 -5.93
CA ALA A 158 25.57 14.46 -7.40
C ALA A 158 24.55 13.50 -8.06
N SER A 159 23.65 12.85 -7.32
CA SER A 159 22.45 12.22 -7.89
C SER A 159 21.43 13.27 -8.35
N SER A 160 20.58 12.91 -9.32
CA SER A 160 19.38 13.69 -9.65
C SER A 160 18.44 13.73 -8.43
N PRO A 161 18.20 14.90 -7.79
CA PRO A 161 17.46 14.94 -6.53
C PRO A 161 15.98 14.59 -6.69
N LEU A 162 15.42 14.76 -7.90
CA LEU A 162 14.03 14.48 -8.22
C LEU A 162 13.80 12.96 -8.32
N ASP A 163 14.62 12.26 -9.12
CA ASP A 163 14.52 10.80 -9.29
C ASP A 163 14.72 10.07 -7.96
N LEU A 164 15.65 10.55 -7.13
CA LEU A 164 15.89 10.00 -5.81
C LEU A 164 14.73 10.27 -4.84
N HIS A 165 14.09 11.45 -4.92
CA HIS A 165 12.92 11.77 -4.11
C HIS A 165 11.72 10.90 -4.49
N GLU A 166 11.49 10.66 -5.78
CA GLU A 166 10.42 9.77 -6.26
C GLU A 166 10.67 8.32 -5.83
N ALA A 167 11.87 7.78 -6.06
CA ALA A 167 12.23 6.42 -5.66
C ALA A 167 12.15 6.20 -4.14
N SER A 168 12.62 7.16 -3.34
CA SER A 168 12.49 7.10 -1.87
C SER A 168 11.03 7.22 -1.42
N SER A 169 10.22 8.03 -2.12
CA SER A 169 8.78 8.20 -1.82
C SER A 169 7.98 6.91 -2.09
N ASP A 170 8.30 6.20 -3.17
CA ASP A 170 7.70 4.89 -3.48
C ASP A 170 8.08 3.83 -2.44
N LEU A 171 9.36 3.77 -2.04
CA LEU A 171 9.81 2.88 -0.96
C LEU A 171 9.10 3.18 0.37
N VAL A 172 9.03 4.46 0.77
CA VAL A 172 8.24 4.90 1.94
C VAL A 172 6.80 4.43 1.82
N LEU A 173 6.15 4.61 0.67
CA LEU A 173 4.75 4.20 0.48
C LEU A 173 4.57 2.67 0.54
N LYS A 174 5.55 1.90 0.07
CA LYS A 174 5.54 0.43 0.17
C LYS A 174 5.60 -0.07 1.61
N THR A 175 6.30 0.63 2.52
CA THR A 175 6.42 0.22 3.94
C THR A 175 5.08 0.02 4.64
N ILE A 176 4.05 0.81 4.31
CA ILE A 176 2.77 0.84 5.03
C ILE A 176 2.06 -0.52 5.02
N ARG A 177 2.37 -1.36 4.02
CA ARG A 177 1.84 -2.72 3.85
C ARG A 177 2.39 -3.70 4.90
N VAL A 178 3.68 -3.59 5.24
CA VAL A 178 4.39 -4.58 6.07
C VAL A 178 4.42 -4.12 7.52
N ILE A 179 3.80 -4.89 8.42
CA ILE A 179 3.58 -4.48 9.82
C ILE A 179 4.88 -4.24 10.59
N ASP A 180 5.99 -4.88 10.24
CA ASP A 180 7.24 -4.73 10.95
C ASP A 180 7.86 -3.32 10.80
N PHE A 181 7.47 -2.54 9.77
CA PHE A 181 7.84 -1.13 9.68
C PHE A 181 7.19 -0.24 10.75
N LEU A 182 6.12 -0.70 11.41
CA LEU A 182 5.48 0.01 12.53
C LEU A 182 6.43 0.14 13.75
N GLY A 183 7.52 -0.63 13.79
CA GLY A 183 8.56 -0.55 14.82
C GLY A 183 9.60 0.55 14.63
N PHE A 184 9.62 1.26 13.49
CA PHE A 184 10.62 2.29 13.18
C PHE A 184 10.04 3.71 13.25
N SER A 185 10.87 4.70 13.60
CA SER A 185 10.48 6.11 13.55
C SER A 185 10.35 6.62 12.10
N PRO A 186 9.54 7.66 11.84
CA PRO A 186 9.46 8.31 10.53
C PRO A 186 10.84 8.72 9.98
N SER A 187 11.69 9.29 10.83
CA SER A 187 13.08 9.64 10.53
C SER A 187 13.94 8.42 10.13
N THR A 188 13.74 7.26 10.75
CA THR A 188 14.46 6.01 10.45
C THR A 188 14.01 5.42 9.11
N VAL A 189 12.70 5.40 8.85
CA VAL A 189 12.11 4.92 7.58
C VAL A 189 12.59 5.78 6.41
N ALA A 190 12.62 7.11 6.57
CA ALA A 190 13.11 8.02 5.54
C ALA A 190 14.61 7.81 5.24
N ALA A 191 15.42 7.66 6.29
CA ALA A 191 16.85 7.37 6.16
C ALA A 191 17.11 6.06 5.40
N ALA A 192 16.41 4.98 5.75
CA ALA A 192 16.51 3.70 5.07
C ALA A 192 16.03 3.76 3.61
N ALA A 193 14.91 4.41 3.33
CA ALA A 193 14.39 4.57 1.97
C ALA A 193 15.35 5.32 1.05
N VAL A 194 16.01 6.37 1.55
CA VAL A 194 17.03 7.10 0.80
C VAL A 194 18.26 6.25 0.52
N LEU A 195 18.75 5.48 1.51
CA LEU A 195 19.85 4.53 1.28
C LEU A 195 19.50 3.51 0.19
N CYS A 196 18.36 2.82 0.34
CA CYS A 196 17.88 1.84 -0.65
C CYS A 196 17.77 2.44 -2.05
N ALA A 197 17.20 3.65 -2.18
CA ALA A 197 17.02 4.32 -3.46
C ALA A 197 18.34 4.77 -4.13
N THR A 198 19.43 4.92 -3.37
CA THR A 198 20.77 5.17 -3.96
C THR A 198 21.45 3.91 -4.50
N GLY A 199 20.93 2.71 -4.19
CA GLY A 199 21.59 1.44 -4.54
C GLY A 199 22.91 1.20 -3.80
N VAL A 200 23.22 1.99 -2.76
CA VAL A 200 24.41 1.83 -1.93
C VAL A 200 24.14 0.75 -0.88
N SER A 201 24.56 -0.48 -1.16
CA SER A 201 24.60 -1.53 -0.14
C SER A 201 25.52 -1.11 1.00
N VAL A 202 25.01 -1.25 2.23
CA VAL A 202 25.67 -0.81 3.49
C VAL A 202 26.92 -1.64 3.81
N GLU A 203 27.17 -2.74 3.09
CA GLU A 203 28.30 -3.66 3.32
C GLU A 203 29.67 -3.15 2.83
N SER A 204 29.74 -1.99 2.17
CA SER A 204 31.01 -1.37 1.78
C SER A 204 31.57 -0.48 2.88
N ALA A 205 32.83 -0.68 3.27
CA ALA A 205 33.51 0.18 4.25
C ALA A 205 33.58 1.67 3.83
N ALA A 206 33.47 1.98 2.54
CA ALA A 206 33.35 3.36 2.05
C ALA A 206 31.92 3.94 2.20
N ALA A 207 30.90 3.07 2.26
CA ALA A 207 29.53 3.47 2.52
C ALA A 207 29.27 3.77 4.00
N GLU A 208 30.01 3.17 4.94
CA GLU A 208 29.85 3.45 6.37
C GLU A 208 30.24 4.90 6.74
N ASP A 209 31.30 5.46 6.16
CA ASP A 209 31.68 6.87 6.36
C ASP A 209 30.66 7.84 5.72
N GLN A 210 30.14 7.51 4.53
CA GLN A 210 29.10 8.30 3.87
C GLN A 210 27.78 8.25 4.64
N ALA A 211 27.31 7.06 5.03
CA ALA A 211 26.18 6.86 5.95
C ALA A 211 26.40 7.61 7.27
N GLY A 212 27.63 7.60 7.79
CA GLY A 212 28.04 8.32 8.99
C GLY A 212 27.79 9.83 8.93
N ALA A 213 28.01 10.45 7.76
CA ALA A 213 27.76 11.87 7.51
C ALA A 213 26.30 12.21 7.11
N LEU A 214 25.58 11.24 6.50
CA LEU A 214 24.19 11.39 6.09
C LEU A 214 23.25 11.56 7.29
N PHE A 215 23.50 10.85 8.39
CA PHE A 215 22.60 10.88 9.56
C PHE A 215 22.96 12.00 10.55
N ASP A 216 21.92 12.67 11.10
CA ASP A 216 22.08 13.50 12.30
C ASP A 216 22.34 12.56 13.49
N GLU A 217 23.15 12.99 14.48
CA GLU A 217 23.53 12.16 15.64
C GLU A 217 22.33 11.58 16.41
N ARG A 218 21.14 12.20 16.28
CA ARG A 218 19.90 11.76 16.90
C ARG A 218 19.20 10.59 16.20
N VAL A 219 19.56 10.25 14.97
CA VAL A 219 18.97 9.11 14.26
C VAL A 219 19.74 7.84 14.62
N ASN A 220 19.04 6.84 15.18
CA ASN A 220 19.69 5.60 15.59
C ASN A 220 20.19 4.81 14.37
N LYS A 221 21.52 4.79 14.19
CA LYS A 221 22.21 4.10 13.07
C LYS A 221 21.92 2.60 13.03
N GLU A 222 21.73 1.94 14.18
CA GLU A 222 21.37 0.53 14.23
C GLU A 222 19.94 0.31 13.71
N SER A 223 18.99 1.12 14.16
CA SER A 223 17.61 1.08 13.67
C SER A 223 17.51 1.37 12.17
N VAL A 224 18.35 2.28 11.63
CA VAL A 224 18.43 2.53 10.18
C VAL A 224 18.95 1.32 9.43
N ARG A 225 20.00 0.63 9.91
CA ARG A 225 20.50 -0.60 9.28
C ARG A 225 19.44 -1.71 9.28
N SER A 226 18.77 -1.95 10.40
CA SER A 226 17.70 -2.95 10.47
C SER A 226 16.51 -2.60 9.56
N CYS A 227 16.16 -1.32 9.47
CA CYS A 227 15.10 -0.86 8.57
C CYS A 227 15.49 -1.01 7.10
N HIS A 228 16.74 -0.71 6.74
CA HIS A 228 17.29 -0.91 5.39
C HIS A 228 17.25 -2.36 4.95
N GLN A 229 17.76 -3.27 5.79
CA GLN A 229 17.73 -4.72 5.53
C GLN A 229 16.31 -5.23 5.31
N LEU A 230 15.35 -4.73 6.11
CA LEU A 230 13.93 -5.06 5.94
C LEU A 230 13.33 -4.50 4.63
N MET A 231 13.79 -3.34 4.16
CA MET A 231 13.39 -2.81 2.85
C MET A 231 13.96 -3.65 1.70
N GLU A 232 15.23 -4.05 1.79
CA GLU A 232 15.87 -4.95 0.82
C GLU A 232 15.17 -6.32 0.76
N GLU A 233 14.78 -6.89 1.91
CA GLU A 233 14.10 -8.18 1.99
C GLU A 233 12.65 -8.14 1.45
N TYR A 234 11.86 -7.12 1.81
CA TYR A 234 10.41 -7.12 1.56
C TYR A 234 9.94 -6.23 0.42
N LEU A 235 10.69 -5.19 0.05
CA LEU A 235 10.20 -4.10 -0.83
C LEU A 235 10.97 -3.94 -2.14
N ILE A 236 12.18 -4.53 -2.23
CA ILE A 236 13.01 -4.56 -3.42
C ILE A 236 12.92 -5.95 -4.04
N ASP A 237 12.27 -6.05 -5.20
CA ASP A 237 12.28 -7.28 -5.99
C ASP A 237 13.73 -7.60 -6.42
N THR A 238 14.39 -8.47 -5.67
CA THR A 238 15.73 -8.98 -5.97
C THR A 238 15.67 -10.02 -7.10
N CYS A 239 15.01 -9.66 -8.20
CA CYS A 239 15.27 -10.29 -9.49
C CYS A 239 16.72 -9.92 -9.89
N PRO A 240 17.62 -10.90 -10.10
CA PRO A 240 18.97 -10.62 -10.60
C PRO A 240 18.90 -10.24 -12.09
N SER A 241 18.44 -9.01 -12.35
CA SER A 241 18.41 -8.38 -13.67
C SER A 241 19.84 -8.23 -14.17
N SER A 242 20.30 -9.22 -14.94
CA SER A 242 21.64 -9.27 -15.51
C SER A 242 21.82 -8.19 -16.59
N CYS A 243 22.15 -6.98 -16.14
CA CYS A 243 22.58 -5.86 -16.98
C CYS A 243 24.01 -5.43 -16.64
N ARG A 244 24.93 -6.40 -16.47
CA ARG A 244 26.37 -6.11 -16.57
C ARG A 244 26.80 -6.25 -18.03
N HIS A 245 26.73 -5.15 -18.76
CA HIS A 245 27.50 -4.99 -19.99
C HIS A 245 29.01 -5.11 -19.66
N LYS A 246 29.59 -6.26 -19.95
CA LYS A 246 31.02 -6.38 -20.27
C LYS A 246 31.14 -6.86 -21.70
N ALA A 247 31.65 -5.99 -22.56
CA ALA A 247 32.13 -6.40 -23.88
C ALA A 247 33.38 -7.27 -23.70
N GLY A 248 33.49 -8.37 -24.46
CA GLY A 248 34.73 -9.13 -24.57
C GLY A 248 34.59 -10.64 -24.77
N SER A 249 35.00 -11.08 -25.97
CA SER A 249 35.30 -12.47 -26.37
C SER A 249 34.14 -13.41 -26.73
N SER A 250 34.29 -14.03 -27.90
CA SER A 250 33.36 -14.92 -28.57
C SER A 250 33.60 -16.40 -28.27
N ALA A 251 32.53 -17.18 -28.12
CA ALA A 251 32.55 -18.65 -28.26
C ALA A 251 31.22 -19.13 -28.88
N PRO A 252 31.22 -20.15 -29.77
CA PRO A 252 30.00 -20.65 -30.42
C PRO A 252 29.17 -21.56 -29.49
N PRO A 253 27.86 -21.72 -29.75
CA PRO A 253 26.96 -22.51 -28.90
C PRO A 253 27.19 -24.03 -29.03
N PRO A 254 27.08 -24.81 -27.94
CA PRO A 254 27.11 -26.27 -28.00
C PRO A 254 25.79 -26.86 -28.51
N SER A 255 25.89 -28.01 -29.18
CA SER A 255 24.79 -28.75 -29.81
C SER A 255 23.87 -29.47 -28.81
N ALA A 256 22.59 -29.62 -29.17
CA ALA A 256 21.58 -30.33 -28.38
C ALA A 256 21.89 -31.84 -28.19
N PRO A 257 21.49 -32.46 -27.06
CA PRO A 257 21.67 -33.89 -26.82
C PRO A 257 20.68 -34.75 -27.62
N ALA A 258 21.11 -35.94 -28.03
CA ALA A 258 20.30 -36.87 -28.81
C ALA A 258 19.27 -37.63 -27.96
N SER A 259 18.04 -37.75 -28.45
CA SER A 259 17.03 -38.66 -27.90
C SER A 259 17.29 -40.11 -28.34
N PRO A 260 17.03 -41.12 -27.49
CA PRO A 260 17.30 -42.52 -27.82
C PRO A 260 16.28 -43.11 -28.81
N VAL A 261 16.75 -44.07 -29.62
CA VAL A 261 15.97 -44.76 -30.65
C VAL A 261 15.46 -46.11 -30.16
N GLY A 262 14.17 -46.42 -30.45
CA GLY A 262 13.55 -47.74 -30.33
C GLY A 262 12.05 -47.69 -30.72
N VAL A 263 11.59 -48.04 -31.94
CA VAL A 263 11.42 -49.42 -32.51
C VAL A 263 10.19 -50.09 -31.84
N LEU A 264 9.01 -50.34 -32.45
CA LEU A 264 8.57 -50.52 -33.87
C LEU A 264 7.07 -50.18 -34.15
N ASP A 265 6.79 -49.94 -35.45
CA ASP A 265 5.61 -50.27 -36.28
C ASP A 265 4.16 -50.40 -35.74
N ALA A 266 3.25 -49.68 -36.40
CA ALA A 266 2.11 -50.27 -37.13
C ALA A 266 1.62 -49.32 -38.25
N ALA A 267 1.04 -49.88 -39.32
CA ALA A 267 0.85 -49.18 -40.60
C ALA A 267 -0.58 -48.66 -40.87
N ALA A 268 -0.67 -47.90 -41.97
CA ALA A 268 -1.83 -47.72 -42.86
C ALA A 268 -2.97 -46.76 -42.47
N CYS A 269 -2.97 -45.62 -43.17
CA CYS A 269 -4.09 -45.03 -43.92
C CYS A 269 -5.55 -45.40 -43.54
N LYS A 270 -6.38 -44.37 -43.32
CA LYS A 270 -7.37 -43.96 -44.34
C LYS A 270 -7.96 -42.56 -44.08
N SER A 271 -8.29 -41.90 -45.19
CA SER A 271 -9.03 -40.64 -45.26
C SER A 271 -10.50 -40.83 -44.86
N CYS A 272 -11.16 -39.75 -44.38
CA CYS A 272 -12.36 -39.24 -45.05
C CYS A 272 -12.70 -37.81 -44.58
N ASP A 273 -13.55 -37.16 -45.37
CA ASP A 273 -13.51 -35.71 -45.61
C ASP A 273 -14.86 -35.01 -45.30
N THR A 274 -14.84 -33.67 -45.38
CA THR A 274 -15.97 -32.76 -45.71
C THR A 274 -17.16 -32.47 -44.76
N ARG A 275 -17.32 -31.16 -44.51
CA ARG A 275 -18.53 -30.28 -44.65
C ARG A 275 -19.81 -30.55 -43.82
N SER A 276 -20.71 -29.58 -43.60
CA SER A 276 -20.65 -28.10 -43.50
C SER A 276 -22.08 -27.54 -43.23
N GLU A 277 -22.17 -26.30 -42.74
CA GLU A 277 -23.32 -25.37 -42.78
C GLU A 277 -24.50 -25.53 -41.79
N ASN A 278 -24.98 -24.35 -41.38
CA ASN A 278 -26.14 -23.99 -40.54
C ASN A 278 -27.32 -23.60 -41.50
N PRO A 279 -28.47 -22.99 -41.12
CA PRO A 279 -29.18 -22.83 -39.83
C PRO A 279 -30.71 -23.12 -39.91
N GLY A 280 -31.48 -22.96 -38.80
CA GLY A 280 -32.88 -22.47 -38.89
C GLY A 280 -34.01 -23.06 -38.01
N ALA A 281 -34.49 -22.24 -37.06
CA ALA A 281 -35.90 -21.94 -36.72
C ALA A 281 -36.90 -22.94 -36.01
N LEU A 282 -37.54 -22.37 -34.96
CA LEU A 282 -39.01 -22.35 -34.64
C LEU A 282 -39.70 -23.46 -33.79
N ILE A 283 -40.59 -22.98 -32.86
CA ILE A 283 -41.87 -23.54 -32.31
C ILE A 283 -41.99 -23.76 -30.76
N GLN A 284 -42.84 -22.91 -30.12
CA GLN A 284 -43.79 -23.09 -28.97
C GLN A 284 -43.29 -23.65 -27.59
N ALA A 285 -43.93 -23.42 -26.41
CA ALA A 285 -45.25 -22.88 -26.02
C ALA A 285 -45.27 -22.18 -24.62
N GLU A 286 -46.38 -21.50 -24.29
CA GLU A 286 -46.82 -20.99 -22.96
C GLU A 286 -48.11 -21.78 -22.52
N PRO A 287 -48.86 -21.51 -21.41
CA PRO A 287 -48.74 -20.60 -20.25
C PRO A 287 -48.83 -21.42 -18.90
N PRO A 288 -49.71 -21.24 -17.86
CA PRO A 288 -50.43 -20.08 -17.27
C PRO A 288 -50.51 -19.97 -15.69
N HIS A 289 -51.18 -18.89 -15.21
CA HIS A 289 -51.88 -18.67 -13.91
C HIS A 289 -51.06 -18.27 -12.64
N LYS A 290 -51.13 -17.01 -12.15
CA LYS A 290 -52.19 -16.27 -11.40
C LYS A 290 -52.41 -16.79 -9.95
N ARG A 291 -52.08 -16.07 -8.86
CA ARG A 291 -52.83 -14.95 -8.16
C ARG A 291 -52.11 -14.64 -6.78
N PRO A 292 -52.51 -13.66 -5.93
CA PRO A 292 -52.63 -12.20 -6.10
C PRO A 292 -51.91 -11.37 -4.99
N ARG A 293 -51.94 -10.02 -5.06
CA ARG A 293 -51.61 -9.10 -3.93
C ARG A 293 -52.82 -8.93 -2.99
N ILE A 294 -52.57 -8.65 -1.71
CA ILE A 294 -53.54 -8.10 -0.73
C ILE A 294 -52.86 -6.95 0.05
N SER A 295 -53.62 -5.89 0.34
CA SER A 295 -53.24 -4.71 1.12
C SER A 295 -54.01 -4.66 2.47
N PRO A 296 -53.62 -3.86 3.47
CA PRO A 296 -54.02 -4.06 4.87
C PRO A 296 -55.32 -3.33 5.28
N PRO A 297 -55.93 -3.69 6.43
CA PRO A 297 -56.95 -2.91 7.11
C PRO A 297 -56.38 -2.01 8.22
N GLU A 298 -57.26 -1.19 8.80
CA GLU A 298 -56.94 0.05 9.52
C GLU A 298 -56.87 -0.06 11.06
N ASN A 299 -56.09 0.87 11.65
CA ASN A 299 -56.39 1.72 12.81
C ASN A 299 -57.22 1.17 14.00
N VAL A 300 -56.61 1.15 15.19
CA VAL A 300 -57.29 1.26 16.50
C VAL A 300 -56.50 2.24 17.37
N GLN A 301 -57.22 3.04 18.18
CA GLN A 301 -56.77 4.28 18.80
C GLN A 301 -57.11 4.30 20.29
N SER A 302 -56.31 5.03 21.09
CA SER A 302 -56.58 5.46 22.49
C SER A 302 -56.39 4.42 23.61
N PRO A 303 -56.21 4.85 24.89
CA PRO A 303 -56.06 6.23 25.38
C PRO A 303 -54.62 6.66 25.68
#